data_AF-A0A2E9T3H7-F1
#
_entry.id   AF-A0A2E9T3H7-F1
#
_cell.length_a   1.000
_cell.length_b   1.000
_cell.length_c   1.000
_cell.angle_alpha   90.00
_cell.angle_beta   90.00
_cell.angle_gamma   90.00
#
_symmetry.space_group_name_H-M   'P 1'
#
loop_
_entity.id
_entity.type
_entity.pdbx_description
1 polymer ?
#
loop_
_entity_poly.entity_id
_entity_poly.type
_entity_poly.pdbx_seq_one_letter_code
_entity_poly.pdbx_strand_id
1 'polypeptide(L)'
;MLYHLGLRGGELLNIKIEDIDFSKHQVRVVRRADEPDDPRIKEPNVKTLERTIPVAESLSKELHDYITKDRRKVQNARRNRFLFVTHKSGPTVGRPISKSGYHKILLVVKGVLGIFPSKKT
;
A
#
# COMPACT_ATOMS: atom_id res chain seq x y z
N MET A 1 8.86 -0.54 1.47
CA MET A 1 8.37 0.49 0.52
C MET A 1 8.51 1.93 1.02
N LEU A 2 7.81 2.36 2.09
CA LEU A 2 7.86 3.77 2.55
C LEU A 2 9.29 4.29 2.77
N TYR A 3 10.11 3.53 3.50
CA TYR A 3 11.51 3.85 3.78
C TYR A 3 12.35 3.93 2.50
N HIS A 4 12.26 2.92 1.62
CA HIS A 4 13.08 2.83 0.41
C HIS A 4 12.69 3.81 -0.70
N LEU A 5 11.40 4.15 -0.81
CA LEU A 5 10.85 4.83 -1.99
C LEU A 5 10.36 6.26 -1.69
N GLY A 6 10.39 6.68 -0.42
CA GLY A 6 9.94 8.02 -0.01
C GLY A 6 8.48 8.31 -0.34
N LEU A 7 7.64 7.27 -0.43
CA LEU A 7 6.24 7.41 -0.80
C LEU A 7 5.45 8.14 0.29
N ARG A 8 4.55 9.04 -0.13
CA ARG A 8 3.50 9.56 0.75
C ARG A 8 2.47 8.45 1.01
N GLY A 9 1.81 8.51 2.16
CA GLY A 9 0.80 7.50 2.54
C GLY A 9 -0.33 7.34 1.52
N GLY A 10 -0.75 8.44 0.87
CA GLY A 10 -1.75 8.37 -0.21
C GLY A 10 -1.25 7.64 -1.45
N GLU A 11 0.03 7.83 -1.82
CA GLU A 11 0.65 7.12 -2.94
C GLU A 11 0.72 5.62 -2.63
N LEU A 12 1.20 5.25 -1.43
CA LEU A 12 1.28 3.85 -1.00
C LEU A 12 -0.08 3.14 -1.09
N LEU A 13 -1.15 3.82 -0.66
CA LEU A 13 -2.50 3.26 -0.64
C LEU A 13 -3.18 3.16 -2.02
N ASN A 14 -2.58 3.75 -3.05
CA ASN A 14 -3.08 3.73 -4.43
C ASN A 14 -2.28 2.85 -5.37
N ILE A 15 -1.15 2.28 -4.92
CA ILE A 15 -0.39 1.33 -5.73
C ILE A 15 -1.26 0.10 -6.01
N LYS A 16 -1.44 -0.20 -7.29
CA LYS A 16 -2.06 -1.45 -7.77
C LYS A 16 -0.96 -2.44 -8.16
N ILE A 17 -1.29 -3.72 -8.25
CA ILE A 17 -0.32 -4.78 -8.61
C ILE A 17 0.29 -4.51 -9.99
N GLU A 18 -0.52 -4.06 -10.95
CA GLU A 18 -0.09 -3.70 -12.31
C GLU A 18 0.85 -2.48 -12.38
N ASP A 19 1.04 -1.76 -11.28
CA ASP A 19 2.01 -0.66 -11.24
C ASP A 19 3.44 -1.15 -10.97
N ILE A 20 3.62 -2.45 -10.70
CA ILE A 20 4.92 -3.05 -10.40
C ILE A 20 5.41 -3.79 -11.64
N ASP A 21 6.51 -3.32 -12.21
CA ASP A 21 7.25 -4.06 -13.24
C ASP A 21 8.37 -4.84 -12.55
N PHE A 22 8.13 -6.13 -12.33
CA PHE A 22 9.12 -7.03 -11.71
C PHE A 22 10.31 -7.31 -12.62
N SER A 23 10.16 -7.20 -13.94
CA SER A 23 11.26 -7.43 -14.89
C SER A 23 12.26 -6.28 -14.89
N LYS A 24 11.76 -5.05 -14.67
CA LYS A 24 12.58 -3.84 -14.62
C LYS A 24 12.88 -3.36 -13.21
N HIS A 25 12.39 -4.06 -12.19
CA HIS A 25 12.43 -3.65 -10.79
C HIS A 25 11.97 -2.18 -10.63
N GLN A 26 10.75 -1.88 -11.06
CA GLN A 26 10.20 -0.53 -11.01
C GLN A 26 8.78 -0.52 -10.43
N VAL A 27 8.43 0.58 -9.75
CA VAL A 27 7.07 0.86 -9.29
C VAL A 27 6.63 2.20 -9.86
N ARG A 28 5.48 2.22 -10.52
CA ARG A 28 4.87 3.43 -11.07
C ARG A 28 3.90 4.04 -10.06
N VAL A 29 4.13 5.28 -9.68
CA VAL A 29 3.19 6.07 -8.88
C VAL A 29 2.26 6.80 -9.86
N VAL A 30 1.01 6.34 -9.92
CA VAL A 30 -0.02 6.84 -10.84
C VAL A 30 -1.05 7.64 -10.06
N ARG A 31 -1.51 8.76 -10.61
CA ARG A 31 -2.60 9.53 -10.00
C ARG A 31 -3.92 8.95 -10.50
N ARG A 32 -4.74 8.49 -9.56
CA ARG A 32 -6.08 7.99 -9.85
C ARG A 32 -7.08 8.75 -8.99
N ALA A 33 -7.80 9.67 -9.60
CA ALA A 33 -8.84 10.45 -8.93
C ALA A 33 -10.21 9.91 -9.37
N ASP A 34 -11.15 9.84 -8.44
CA ASP A 34 -12.53 9.43 -8.68
C ASP A 34 -12.62 8.03 -9.31
N GLU A 35 -11.84 7.09 -8.77
CA GLU A 35 -11.76 5.73 -9.31
C GLU A 35 -13.03 4.94 -8.94
N PRO A 36 -13.87 4.57 -9.92
CA PRO A 36 -15.13 3.87 -9.64
C PRO A 36 -14.90 2.49 -8.98
N ASP A 37 -13.71 1.92 -9.19
CA ASP A 37 -13.32 0.61 -8.63
C ASP A 37 -12.70 0.71 -7.22
N ASP A 38 -12.57 1.90 -6.64
CA ASP A 38 -12.15 2.06 -5.26
C ASP A 38 -13.35 2.00 -4.30
N PRO A 39 -13.53 0.91 -3.52
CA PRO A 39 -14.67 0.77 -2.63
C PRO A 39 -14.55 1.63 -1.35
N ARG A 40 -13.49 2.43 -1.20
CA ARG A 40 -13.24 3.23 0.00
C ARG A 40 -13.99 4.56 -0.11
N ILE A 41 -14.90 4.81 0.84
CA ILE A 41 -15.62 6.09 0.98
C ILE A 41 -14.67 7.31 0.99
N LYS A 42 -13.46 7.16 1.53
CA LYS A 42 -12.44 8.21 1.59
C LYS A 42 -11.22 7.82 0.77
N GLU A 43 -11.31 8.01 -0.54
CA GLU A 43 -10.21 7.75 -1.49
C GLU A 43 -8.91 8.46 -1.09
N PRO A 44 -7.74 7.80 -1.20
CA PRO A 44 -6.45 8.45 -1.05
C PRO A 44 -6.16 9.39 -2.22
N ASN A 45 -6.37 10.69 -2.04
CA ASN A 45 -6.01 11.65 -3.08
C ASN A 45 -4.49 11.82 -3.17
N VAL A 46 -3.92 11.49 -4.33
CA VAL A 46 -2.50 11.70 -4.64
C VAL A 46 -2.36 13.08 -5.28
N LYS A 47 -1.64 13.98 -4.60
CA LYS A 47 -1.35 15.34 -5.11
C LYS A 47 -0.16 15.38 -6.07
N THR A 48 0.64 14.33 -6.12
CA THR A 48 1.95 14.33 -6.79
C THR A 48 1.82 13.91 -8.25
N LEU A 49 2.66 14.49 -9.11
CA LEU A 49 2.81 14.08 -10.51
C LEU A 49 3.27 12.62 -10.60
N GLU A 50 2.86 11.97 -11.68
CA GLU A 50 3.20 10.57 -11.95
C GLU A 50 4.71 10.41 -12.10
N ARG A 51 5.24 9.31 -11.56
CA ARG A 51 6.66 8.98 -11.67
C ARG A 51 6.89 7.48 -11.59
N THR A 52 7.96 7.01 -12.21
CA THR A 52 8.45 5.64 -12.08
C THR A 52 9.65 5.64 -11.14
N ILE A 53 9.60 4.82 -10.10
CA ILE A 53 10.65 4.73 -9.07
C ILE A 53 11.34 3.37 -9.23
N PRO A 54 12.68 3.32 -9.43
CA PRO A 54 13.40 2.06 -9.35
C PRO A 54 13.32 1.48 -7.94
N VAL A 55 13.18 0.17 -7.83
CA VAL A 55 13.17 -0.55 -6.56
C VAL A 55 14.38 -1.47 -6.51
N ALA A 56 14.95 -1.63 -5.30
CA ALA A 56 15.97 -2.64 -5.09
C ALA A 56 15.42 -4.03 -5.40
N GLU A 57 16.24 -4.92 -5.95
CA GLU A 57 15.85 -6.30 -6.29
C GLU A 57 15.30 -7.06 -5.07
N SER A 58 15.89 -6.85 -3.88
CA SER A 58 15.40 -7.42 -2.62
C SER A 58 13.96 -6.99 -2.31
N LEU A 59 13.67 -5.69 -2.42
CA LEU A 59 12.32 -5.16 -2.22
C LEU A 59 11.36 -5.66 -3.32
N SER A 60 11.82 -5.77 -4.56
CA SER A 60 11.04 -6.33 -5.67
C SER A 60 10.64 -7.78 -5.36
N LYS A 61 11.58 -8.60 -4.87
CA LYS A 61 11.35 -9.97 -4.45
C LYS A 61 10.37 -10.05 -3.26
N GLU A 62 10.52 -9.21 -2.24
CA GLU A 62 9.57 -9.14 -1.11
C GLU A 62 8.15 -8.81 -1.56
N LEU A 63 8.00 -7.87 -2.50
CA LEU A 63 6.69 -7.54 -3.07
C LEU A 63 6.10 -8.71 -3.85
N HIS A 64 6.92 -9.40 -4.64
CA HIS A 64 6.52 -10.59 -5.37
C HIS A 64 6.07 -11.72 -4.43
N ASP A 65 6.86 -12.00 -3.39
CA ASP A 65 6.55 -13.01 -2.37
C ASP A 65 5.26 -12.65 -1.63
N TYR A 66 5.08 -11.39 -1.21
CA TYR A 66 3.84 -10.91 -0.60
C TYR A 66 2.63 -11.15 -1.52
N ILE A 67 2.71 -10.77 -2.80
CA ILE A 67 1.59 -10.92 -3.74
C ILE A 67 1.24 -12.40 -3.96
N THR A 68 2.25 -13.24 -4.20
CA THR A 68 2.04 -14.63 -4.63
C THR A 68 1.77 -15.59 -3.48
N LYS A 69 2.28 -15.31 -2.27
CA LYS A 69 2.18 -16.19 -1.11
C LYS A 69 1.19 -15.68 -0.07
N ASP A 70 1.28 -14.42 0.34
CA ASP A 70 0.51 -13.90 1.47
C ASP A 70 -0.82 -13.30 1.03
N ARG A 71 -0.78 -12.27 0.18
CA ARG A 71 -1.97 -11.59 -0.37
C ARG A 71 -2.89 -12.57 -1.08
N ARG A 72 -2.33 -13.55 -1.81
CA ARG A 72 -3.08 -14.60 -2.52
C ARG A 72 -3.99 -15.41 -1.60
N LYS A 73 -3.62 -15.61 -0.33
CA LYS A 73 -4.38 -16.38 0.66
C LYS A 73 -5.51 -15.59 1.32
N VAL A 74 -5.52 -14.26 1.16
CA VAL A 74 -6.53 -13.39 1.78
C VAL A 74 -7.85 -13.49 1.02
N GLN A 75 -8.92 -13.84 1.73
CA GLN A 75 -10.28 -13.86 1.18
C GLN A 75 -10.61 -12.52 0.51
N ASN A 76 -11.24 -12.57 -0.67
CA ASN A 76 -11.62 -11.41 -1.50
C ASN A 76 -10.48 -10.54 -2.07
N ALA A 77 -9.20 -10.81 -1.76
CA ALA A 77 -8.11 -9.95 -2.25
C ALA A 77 -7.98 -9.93 -3.78
N ARG A 78 -8.42 -10.98 -4.47
CA ARG A 78 -8.44 -11.05 -5.95
C ARG A 78 -9.54 -10.20 -6.59
N ARG A 79 -10.51 -9.69 -5.82
CA ARG A 79 -11.61 -8.86 -6.32
C ARG A 79 -11.22 -7.41 -6.58
N ASN A 80 -9.98 -7.03 -6.27
CA ASN A 80 -9.45 -5.71 -6.54
C ASN A 80 -7.94 -5.80 -6.84
N ARG A 81 -7.43 -4.72 -7.43
CA ARG A 81 -6.05 -4.63 -7.93
C ARG A 81 -5.09 -3.95 -6.97
N PHE A 82 -5.56 -3.42 -5.83
CA PHE A 82 -4.71 -2.70 -4.87
C PHE A 82 -3.67 -3.63 -4.25
N LEU A 83 -2.43 -3.15 -4.12
CA LEU A 83 -1.33 -3.92 -3.57
C LEU A 83 -1.64 -4.33 -2.13
N PHE A 84 -1.90 -3.36 -1.26
CA PHE A 84 -2.18 -3.62 0.16
C PHE A 84 -3.67 -3.75 0.45
N VAL A 85 -4.04 -4.88 1.05
CA VAL A 85 -5.41 -5.22 1.43
C VAL A 85 -5.54 -5.45 2.93
N THR A 86 -6.76 -5.49 3.43
CA THR A 86 -7.04 -5.82 4.84
C THR A 86 -6.94 -7.32 5.05
N HIS A 87 -6.00 -7.78 5.88
CA HIS A 87 -5.86 -9.20 6.24
C HIS A 87 -6.75 -9.63 7.41
N LYS A 88 -7.17 -8.67 8.25
CA LYS A 88 -8.03 -8.94 9.41
C LYS A 88 -9.37 -9.53 8.96
N SER A 89 -9.74 -10.67 9.54
CA SER A 89 -11.06 -11.28 9.32
C SER A 89 -12.19 -10.32 9.67
N GLY A 90 -13.23 -10.32 8.84
CA GLY A 90 -14.41 -9.47 8.99
C GLY A 90 -14.94 -8.97 7.65
N PRO A 91 -15.93 -8.05 7.65
CA PRO A 91 -16.61 -7.60 6.44
C PRO A 91 -15.71 -6.91 5.40
N THR A 92 -14.54 -6.41 5.83
CA THR A 92 -13.57 -5.70 5.00
C THR A 92 -12.38 -6.54 4.59
N VAL A 93 -12.33 -7.84 4.93
CA VAL A 93 -11.22 -8.73 4.53
C VAL A 93 -11.05 -8.72 3.01
N GLY A 94 -9.80 -8.56 2.58
CA GLY A 94 -9.42 -8.45 1.17
C GLY A 94 -9.73 -7.11 0.51
N ARG A 95 -10.43 -6.19 1.17
CA ARG A 95 -10.64 -4.82 0.65
C ARG A 95 -9.36 -3.99 0.79
N PRO A 96 -9.16 -2.96 -0.06
CA PRO A 96 -8.01 -2.07 0.04
C PRO A 96 -7.91 -1.43 1.43
N ILE A 97 -6.70 -1.24 1.93
CA ILE A 97 -6.50 -0.59 3.23
C ILE A 97 -7.03 0.85 3.19
N SER A 98 -7.79 1.24 4.21
CA SER A 98 -8.27 2.61 4.37
C SER A 98 -7.20 3.54 4.96
N LYS A 99 -7.38 4.86 4.82
CA LYS A 99 -6.49 5.85 5.49
C LYS A 99 -6.38 5.63 7.00
N SER A 100 -7.50 5.30 7.66
CA SER A 100 -7.50 5.03 9.10
C SER A 100 -6.78 3.72 9.45
N GLY A 101 -6.93 2.67 8.63
CA GLY A 101 -6.18 1.42 8.76
C GLY A 101 -4.68 1.65 8.63
N TYR A 102 -4.27 2.42 7.61
CA TYR A 102 -2.88 2.84 7.42
C TYR A 102 -2.30 3.57 8.64
N HIS A 103 -3.01 4.56 9.19
CA HIS A 103 -2.54 5.27 10.38
C HIS A 103 -2.39 4.33 11.59
N LYS A 104 -3.31 3.39 11.79
CA LYS A 104 -3.19 2.39 12.86
C LYS A 104 -1.96 1.50 12.68
N ILE A 105 -1.70 1.02 11.46
CA ILE A 105 -0.50 0.22 11.15
C ILE A 105 0.77 1.03 11.45
N LEU A 106 0.83 2.30 11.04
CA LEU A 106 1.98 3.16 11.32
C LEU A 106 2.22 3.36 12.82
N LEU A 107 1.17 3.46 13.64
CA LEU A 107 1.33 3.56 15.09
C LEU A 107 1.96 2.29 15.68
N VAL A 108 1.55 1.11 15.21
CA VAL A 108 2.14 -0.16 15.64
C VAL A 108 3.61 -0.24 15.23
N VAL A 109 3.92 0.06 13.96
CA VAL A 109 5.31 0.05 13.45
C VAL A 109 6.19 1.01 14.23
N LYS A 110 5.69 2.22 14.52
CA LYS A 110 6.40 3.20 15.36
C LYS A 110 6.70 2.67 16.77
N GLY A 111 5.73 2.01 17.40
CA GLY A 111 5.92 1.38 18.71
C GLY A 111 7.00 0.31 18.70
N VAL A 112 7.01 -0.54 17.66
CA VAL A 112 8.05 -1.58 17.47
C VAL A 112 9.43 -0.97 17.24
N LEU A 113 9.51 0.13 16.48
CA LEU A 113 10.76 0.84 16.22
C LEU A 113 11.21 1.77 17.37
N GLY A 114 10.46 1.86 18.46
CA GLY A 114 10.75 2.78 19.56
C GLY A 114 10.60 4.27 19.22
N ILE A 115 9.90 4.60 18.12
CA ILE A 115 9.67 5.98 17.67
C ILE A 115 8.38 6.49 18.30
N PHE A 116 8.48 6.97 19.54
CA PHE A 116 7.32 7.54 20.23
C PHE A 116 6.96 8.92 19.68
N PRO A 117 5.66 9.23 19.50
CA PRO A 117 5.27 10.59 19.19
C PRO A 117 5.71 11.52 20.33
N SER A 118 6.37 12.62 20.00
CA SER A 118 6.58 13.72 20.94
C SER A 118 5.23 14.06 21.56
N LYS A 119 5.14 14.08 22.89
CA LYS A 119 3.94 14.53 23.59
C LYS A 119 3.66 15.94 23.09
N LYS A 120 2.55 16.13 22.37
CA LYS A 120 2.04 17.48 22.12
C LYS A 120 1.62 18.02 23.50
N THR A 121 2.45 18.93 24.03
CA THR A 121 2.06 19.88 25.07
C THR A 121 0.97 20.81 24.55
#